data_AF-A0A970H1M7-F1
#
_entry.id   AF-A0A970H1M7-F1
#
_cell.length_a   1.000
_cell.length_b   1.000
_cell.length_c   1.000
_cell.angle_alpha   90.00
_cell.angle_beta   90.00
_cell.angle_gamma   90.00
#
_symmetry.space_group_name_H-M   'P 1'
#
loop_
_entity.id
_entity.type
_entity.pdbx_description
1 polymer ?
#
loop_
_entity_poly.entity_id
_entity_poly.type
_entity_poly.pdbx_seq_one_letter_code
_entity_poly.pdbx_strand_id
1 'polypeptide(L)'
;MSKRLFAAALLPILLALFGCTKNNSQVLLQKITDEEVNYDDNVVPINWDSLDLNVLDDDLAKDLVQAINNANKYAVNTWWTQVKNFDKQQDEEYLSIGGKSEGVIRSISEMARLLAVSLKLNIYDEGITNVPAEEAKTMMMKLVKSLAKAHLANTEDGWGAQWQSAFWAADVGFSGWLFWEDFDAEDQERIKKVVVHEANRFISYDVPYYMDKKGNIIFKGDTKAEENA
;
A
#
# COMPACT_ATOMS: atom_id res chain seq x y z
N MET A 1 -26.59 -54.34 -1.39
CA MET A 1 -25.17 -54.14 -1.03
C MET A 1 -24.36 -54.29 -2.30
N SER A 2 -23.65 -53.32 -2.88
CA SER A 2 -23.42 -51.91 -2.55
C SER A 2 -23.11 -51.17 -3.87
N LYS A 3 -24.01 -50.30 -4.32
CA LYS A 3 -23.79 -49.33 -5.42
C LYS A 3 -22.84 -48.18 -5.02
N ARG A 4 -22.05 -48.33 -3.94
CA ARG A 4 -21.19 -47.26 -3.39
C ARG A 4 -19.70 -47.36 -3.75
N LEU A 5 -19.27 -48.36 -4.54
CA LEU A 5 -17.84 -48.51 -4.88
C LEU A 5 -17.41 -47.87 -6.21
N PHE A 6 -18.33 -47.42 -7.07
CA PHE A 6 -17.96 -46.79 -8.35
C PHE A 6 -17.89 -45.25 -8.33
N ALA A 7 -18.42 -44.59 -7.30
CA ALA A 7 -18.44 -43.13 -7.22
C ALA A 7 -17.16 -42.51 -6.60
N ALA A 8 -16.36 -43.30 -5.88
CA ALA A 8 -15.17 -42.80 -5.17
C ALA A 8 -13.90 -42.69 -6.03
N ALA A 9 -13.88 -43.33 -7.22
CA ALA A 9 -12.72 -43.32 -8.12
C ALA A 9 -12.81 -42.27 -9.24
N LEU A 10 -13.98 -41.66 -9.47
CA LEU A 10 -14.20 -40.70 -10.55
C LEU A 10 -14.00 -39.23 -10.14
N LEU A 11 -14.09 -38.93 -8.85
CA LEU A 11 -13.93 -37.56 -8.33
C LEU A 11 -12.49 -37.00 -8.47
N PRO A 12 -11.41 -37.79 -8.27
CA PRO A 12 -10.04 -37.28 -8.47
C PRO A 12 -9.73 -37.05 -9.96
N ILE A 13 -10.38 -37.80 -10.86
CA ILE A 13 -10.16 -37.73 -12.31
C ILE A 13 -10.90 -36.52 -12.91
N LEU A 14 -12.08 -36.16 -12.39
CA LEU A 14 -12.77 -34.92 -12.78
C LEU A 14 -12.07 -33.65 -12.28
N LEU A 15 -11.43 -33.68 -11.11
CA LEU A 15 -10.65 -32.56 -10.57
C LEU A 15 -9.35 -32.31 -11.36
N ALA A 16 -8.78 -33.34 -12.00
CA ALA A 16 -7.63 -33.20 -12.90
C ALA A 16 -8.00 -32.60 -14.27
N LEU A 17 -9.27 -32.72 -14.70
CA LEU A 17 -9.75 -32.21 -16.00
C LEU A 17 -10.17 -30.72 -15.96
N PHE A 18 -10.31 -30.13 -14.77
CA PHE A 18 -10.68 -28.73 -14.56
C PHE A 18 -9.58 -27.88 -13.90
N GLY A 19 -8.30 -28.21 -14.13
CA GLY A 19 -7.21 -27.23 -14.05
C GLY A 19 -7.04 -26.43 -12.75
N CYS A 20 -7.55 -26.89 -11.62
CA CYS A 20 -7.37 -26.24 -10.32
C CYS A 20 -6.54 -27.15 -9.43
N THR A 21 -5.22 -27.17 -9.66
CA THR A 21 -4.27 -27.70 -8.69
C THR A 21 -3.39 -26.55 -8.19
N LYS A 22 -2.96 -26.64 -6.92
CA LYS A 22 -2.03 -25.72 -6.24
C LYS A 22 -0.75 -25.40 -7.04
N ASN A 23 -0.45 -26.19 -8.08
CA ASN A 23 0.67 -25.97 -8.98
C ASN A 23 0.42 -24.84 -9.98
N ASN A 24 -0.84 -24.55 -10.37
CA ASN A 24 -1.12 -23.49 -11.35
C ASN A 24 -0.86 -22.09 -10.78
N SER A 25 -1.02 -21.89 -9.47
CA SER A 25 -0.67 -20.63 -8.80
C SER A 25 0.85 -20.44 -8.69
N GLN A 26 1.63 -21.51 -8.50
CA GLN A 26 3.10 -21.42 -8.56
C GLN A 26 3.61 -21.19 -9.99
N VAL A 27 2.97 -21.80 -11.00
CA VAL A 27 3.32 -21.58 -12.42
C VAL A 27 2.99 -20.15 -12.87
N LEU A 28 1.91 -19.54 -12.37
CA LEU A 28 1.59 -18.12 -12.62
C LEU A 28 2.59 -17.18 -11.96
N LEU A 29 2.96 -17.45 -10.69
CA LEU A 29 3.97 -16.67 -9.97
C LEU A 29 5.34 -16.75 -10.64
N GLN A 30 5.72 -17.92 -11.15
CA GLN A 30 7.01 -18.13 -11.81
C GLN A 30 7.05 -17.58 -13.24
N LYS A 31 5.90 -17.47 -13.93
CA LYS A 31 5.81 -16.78 -15.23
C LYS A 31 5.94 -15.26 -15.13
N ILE A 32 5.50 -14.66 -14.02
CA ILE A 32 5.62 -13.21 -13.81
C ILE A 32 7.08 -12.79 -13.52
N THR A 33 7.92 -13.71 -13.03
CA THR A 33 9.32 -13.40 -12.69
C THR A 33 10.31 -13.52 -13.85
N ASP A 34 9.96 -14.27 -14.92
CA ASP A 34 10.90 -14.62 -16.00
C ASP A 34 10.51 -14.15 -17.41
N GLU A 35 9.35 -13.51 -17.62
CA GLU A 35 8.97 -12.92 -18.90
C GLU A 35 9.17 -11.39 -18.88
N GLU A 36 9.78 -10.82 -19.93
CA GLU A 36 9.62 -9.41 -20.28
C GLU A 36 8.11 -9.16 -20.39
N VAL A 37 7.52 -8.60 -19.33
CA VAL A 37 6.12 -8.20 -19.35
C VAL A 37 6.01 -7.11 -20.41
N ASN A 38 5.47 -7.50 -21.56
CA ASN A 38 5.14 -6.54 -22.61
C ASN A 38 3.90 -5.79 -22.14
N TYR A 39 4.14 -4.64 -21.49
CA TYR A 39 3.06 -3.78 -21.04
C TYR A 39 2.23 -3.36 -22.26
N ASP A 40 0.91 -3.30 -22.08
CA ASP A 40 0.03 -2.75 -23.11
C ASP A 40 0.52 -1.33 -23.46
N ASP A 41 0.72 -1.04 -24.75
CA ASP A 41 1.20 0.27 -25.22
C ASP A 41 0.28 1.44 -24.79
N ASN A 42 -0.96 1.14 -24.37
CA ASN A 42 -1.88 2.12 -23.80
C ASN A 42 -1.61 2.43 -22.31
N VAL A 43 -0.78 1.63 -21.62
CA VAL A 43 -0.36 1.87 -20.24
C VAL A 43 0.88 2.77 -20.27
N VAL A 44 0.62 4.07 -20.39
CA VAL A 44 1.65 5.11 -20.37
C VAL A 44 1.71 5.80 -19.00
N PRO A 45 2.88 6.33 -18.57
CA PRO A 45 2.98 7.14 -17.37
C PRO A 45 2.04 8.36 -17.42
N ILE A 46 1.58 8.81 -16.24
CA ILE A 46 0.81 10.05 -16.16
C ILE A 46 1.67 11.22 -16.61
N ASN A 47 1.16 11.97 -17.60
CA ASN A 47 1.73 13.25 -17.96
C ASN A 47 1.32 14.31 -16.92
N TRP A 48 2.11 14.47 -15.86
CA TRP A 48 1.85 15.43 -14.78
C TRP A 48 1.74 16.87 -15.28
N ASP A 49 2.47 17.24 -16.33
CA ASP A 49 2.45 18.58 -16.93
C ASP A 49 1.12 18.91 -17.61
N SER A 50 0.27 17.90 -17.86
CA SER A 50 -1.07 18.10 -18.42
C SER A 50 -2.13 18.47 -17.39
N LEU A 51 -1.82 18.34 -16.09
CA LEU A 51 -2.76 18.61 -15.00
C LEU A 51 -2.65 20.07 -14.55
N ASP A 52 -3.81 20.71 -14.33
CA ASP A 52 -3.86 21.99 -13.64
C ASP A 52 -3.74 21.74 -12.13
N LEU A 53 -2.58 22.07 -11.58
CA LEU A 53 -2.27 21.93 -10.15
C LEU A 53 -2.42 23.26 -9.40
N ASN A 54 -3.12 24.24 -9.98
CA ASN A 54 -3.51 25.43 -9.23
C ASN A 54 -4.50 25.03 -8.13
N VAL A 55 -4.19 25.46 -6.90
CA VAL A 55 -5.05 25.22 -5.76
C VAL A 55 -6.38 25.94 -5.97
N LEU A 56 -7.48 25.20 -5.81
CA LEU A 56 -8.84 25.77 -5.86
C LEU A 56 -9.02 26.82 -4.76
N ASP A 57 -9.71 27.92 -5.07
CA ASP A 57 -9.80 29.10 -4.21
C ASP A 57 -11.23 29.47 -3.80
N ASP A 58 -12.21 28.62 -4.05
CA ASP A 58 -13.55 28.77 -3.48
C ASP A 58 -13.54 28.55 -1.96
N ASP A 59 -14.60 28.99 -1.27
CA ASP A 59 -14.64 28.98 0.19
C ASP A 59 -14.50 27.56 0.78
N LEU A 60 -15.08 26.54 0.14
CA LEU A 60 -14.97 25.15 0.59
C LEU A 60 -13.55 24.62 0.36
N ALA A 61 -12.96 24.94 -0.79
CA ALA A 61 -11.58 24.57 -1.09
C ALA A 61 -10.59 25.21 -0.08
N LYS A 62 -10.76 26.49 0.25
CA LYS A 62 -9.92 27.18 1.24
C LYS A 62 -9.98 26.53 2.61
N ASP A 63 -11.17 26.17 3.10
CA ASP A 63 -11.34 25.48 4.38
C ASP A 63 -10.65 24.11 4.37
N LEU A 64 -10.78 23.35 3.27
CA LEU A 64 -10.14 22.05 3.13
C LEU A 64 -8.61 22.17 3.05
N VAL A 65 -8.09 23.11 2.26
CA VAL A 65 -6.66 23.39 2.13
C VAL A 65 -6.07 23.82 3.47
N GLN A 66 -6.78 24.65 4.23
CA GLN A 66 -6.36 25.04 5.58
C GLN A 66 -6.33 23.82 6.53
N ALA A 67 -7.34 22.95 6.48
CA ALA A 67 -7.38 21.74 7.29
C ALA A 67 -6.23 20.79 6.97
N ILE A 68 -5.94 20.58 5.68
CA ILE A 68 -4.81 19.77 5.19
C ILE A 68 -3.48 20.38 5.66
N ASN A 69 -3.30 21.70 5.54
CA ASN A 69 -2.07 22.35 5.97
C ASN A 69 -1.88 22.36 7.49
N ASN A 70 -2.96 22.37 8.28
CA ASN A 70 -2.87 22.14 9.72
C ASN A 70 -2.37 20.73 10.04
N ALA A 71 -2.82 19.72 9.28
CA ALA A 71 -2.32 18.35 9.41
C ALA A 71 -0.86 18.24 8.98
N ASN A 72 -0.47 18.85 7.85
CA ASN A 72 0.93 18.90 7.39
C ASN A 72 1.82 19.58 8.43
N LYS A 73 1.38 20.71 9.00
CA LYS A 73 2.11 21.42 10.06
C LYS A 73 2.38 20.51 11.25
N TYR A 74 1.37 19.76 11.69
CA TYR A 74 1.55 18.78 12.75
C TYR A 74 2.53 17.67 12.34
N ALA A 75 2.39 17.14 11.12
CA ALA A 75 3.22 16.06 10.58
C ALA A 75 4.73 16.41 10.58
N VAL A 76 5.10 17.54 9.97
CA VAL A 76 6.50 17.95 9.79
C VAL A 76 7.13 18.60 11.03
N ASN A 77 6.32 19.02 12.02
CA ASN A 77 6.83 19.59 13.27
C ASN A 77 6.65 18.62 14.44
N THR A 78 5.54 18.74 15.18
CA THR A 78 5.30 18.04 16.44
C THR A 78 5.36 16.52 16.29
N TRP A 79 4.75 15.97 15.25
CA TRP A 79 4.75 14.52 15.05
C TRP A 79 6.16 14.01 14.73
N TRP A 80 6.85 14.65 13.80
CA TRP A 80 8.22 14.32 13.41
C TRP A 80 9.19 14.40 14.59
N THR A 81 9.21 15.53 15.31
CA THR A 81 10.23 15.85 16.31
C THR A 81 9.91 15.31 17.71
N GLN A 82 8.65 15.34 18.14
CA GLN A 82 8.27 15.03 19.53
C GLN A 82 7.63 13.65 19.67
N VAL A 83 6.77 13.27 18.72
CA VAL A 83 6.07 11.97 18.78
C VAL A 83 6.96 10.84 18.28
N LYS A 84 7.59 11.03 17.13
CA LYS A 84 8.45 10.00 16.50
C LYS A 84 9.93 10.17 16.76
N ASN A 85 10.38 11.38 17.10
CA ASN A 85 11.79 11.72 17.30
C ASN A 85 12.64 11.35 16.06
N PHE A 86 12.10 11.56 14.86
CA PHE A 86 12.78 11.27 13.60
C PHE A 86 13.82 12.35 13.23
N ASP A 87 13.75 13.53 13.82
CA ASP A 87 14.80 14.55 13.79
C ASP A 87 16.14 14.02 14.32
N LYS A 88 16.10 13.13 15.32
CA LYS A 88 17.30 12.48 15.86
C LYS A 88 17.92 11.43 14.93
N GLN A 89 17.25 11.14 13.80
CA GLN A 89 17.65 10.16 12.79
C GLN A 89 17.82 10.84 11.41
N GLN A 90 18.04 12.16 11.39
CA GLN A 90 18.17 12.94 10.17
C GLN A 90 19.35 12.50 9.30
N ASP A 91 20.44 12.02 9.91
CA ASP A 91 21.64 11.58 9.20
C ASP A 91 21.58 10.12 8.75
N GLU A 92 20.62 9.35 9.26
CA GLU A 92 20.41 7.95 8.87
C GLU A 92 19.79 7.89 7.48
N GLU A 93 20.17 6.90 6.67
CA GLU A 93 19.53 6.72 5.37
C GLU A 93 18.06 6.29 5.53
N TYR A 94 17.79 5.40 6.48
CA TYR A 94 16.46 4.87 6.79
C TYR A 94 16.11 5.14 8.25
N LEU A 95 14.86 5.50 8.50
CA LEU A 95 14.31 5.63 9.85
C LEU A 95 14.09 4.26 10.47
N SER A 96 14.46 4.13 11.75
CA SER A 96 13.93 3.10 12.60
C SER A 96 12.47 3.43 12.92
N ILE A 97 11.55 2.71 12.27
CA ILE A 97 10.10 2.98 12.37
C ILE A 97 9.47 2.57 13.71
N GLY A 98 10.22 1.96 14.62
CA GLY A 98 9.77 1.68 16.00
C GLY A 98 8.92 0.42 16.18
N GLY A 99 8.86 -0.47 15.18
CA GLY A 99 8.21 -1.78 15.27
C GLY A 99 7.21 -2.04 14.14
N LYS A 100 6.41 -3.11 14.31
CA LYS A 100 5.45 -3.61 13.30
C LYS A 100 3.99 -3.64 13.74
N SER A 101 3.67 -2.97 14.86
CA SER A 101 2.30 -2.88 15.35
C SER A 101 1.45 -1.95 14.49
N GLU A 102 0.13 -2.17 14.49
CA GLU A 102 -0.84 -1.39 13.73
C GLU A 102 -0.66 0.13 13.96
N GLY A 103 -0.64 0.57 15.22
CA GLY A 103 -0.50 1.99 15.55
C GLY A 103 0.81 2.61 15.05
N VAL A 104 1.87 1.80 14.89
CA VAL A 104 3.14 2.25 14.32
C VAL A 104 3.02 2.40 12.81
N ILE A 105 2.67 1.32 12.10
CA ILE A 105 2.67 1.31 10.63
C ILE A 105 1.60 2.23 10.05
N ARG A 106 0.38 2.20 10.60
CA ARG A 106 -0.73 3.06 10.18
C ARG A 106 -0.34 4.54 10.28
N SER A 107 0.16 4.97 11.44
CA SER A 107 0.52 6.38 11.62
C SER A 107 1.61 6.87 10.66
N ILE A 108 2.60 6.03 10.33
CA ILE A 108 3.72 6.44 9.46
C ILE A 108 3.29 6.43 7.99
N SER A 109 2.54 5.42 7.56
CA SER A 109 2.02 5.31 6.19
C SER A 109 1.03 6.42 5.85
N GLU A 110 0.12 6.75 6.76
CA GLU A 110 -0.85 7.85 6.59
C GLU A 110 -0.14 9.22 6.50
N MET A 111 0.90 9.46 7.31
CA MET A 111 1.68 10.71 7.24
C MET A 111 2.49 10.81 5.94
N ALA A 112 3.06 9.68 5.47
CA ALA A 112 3.73 9.63 4.18
C ALA A 112 2.76 9.99 3.04
N ARG A 113 1.56 9.40 3.03
CA ARG A 113 0.53 9.69 2.02
C ARG A 113 0.04 11.14 2.09
N LEU A 114 -0.20 11.67 3.28
CA LEU A 114 -0.60 13.07 3.47
C LEU A 114 0.42 14.03 2.83
N LEU A 115 1.71 13.84 3.14
CA LEU A 115 2.77 14.68 2.59
C LEU A 115 2.90 14.49 1.08
N ALA A 116 2.91 13.25 0.59
CA ALA A 116 3.06 12.96 -0.83
C ALA A 116 1.95 13.62 -1.65
N VAL A 117 0.69 13.46 -1.25
CA VAL A 117 -0.44 14.09 -1.94
C VAL A 117 -0.37 15.61 -1.85
N SER A 118 -0.08 16.16 -0.67
CA SER A 118 -0.02 17.62 -0.48
C SER A 118 1.07 18.27 -1.32
N LEU A 119 2.24 17.64 -1.42
CA LEU A 119 3.36 18.14 -2.21
C LEU A 119 3.10 17.96 -3.70
N LYS A 120 2.63 16.77 -4.13
CA LYS A 120 2.43 16.47 -5.55
C LYS A 120 1.32 17.33 -6.18
N LEU A 121 0.30 17.68 -5.40
CA LEU A 121 -0.84 18.49 -5.85
C LEU A 121 -0.69 19.98 -5.48
N ASN A 122 0.51 20.42 -5.06
CA ASN A 122 0.79 21.82 -4.74
C ASN A 122 -0.12 22.43 -3.64
N ILE A 123 -0.62 21.60 -2.72
CA ILE A 123 -1.48 22.01 -1.58
C ILE A 123 -0.62 22.42 -0.37
N TYR A 124 0.61 21.89 -0.26
CA TYR A 124 1.51 22.17 0.85
C TYR A 124 1.91 23.65 0.92
N ASP A 125 1.69 24.30 2.07
CA ASP A 125 1.99 25.71 2.30
C ASP A 125 3.12 25.88 3.34
N GLU A 126 4.29 26.35 2.88
CA GLU A 126 5.46 26.62 3.72
C GLU A 126 5.22 27.73 4.75
N GLY A 127 4.38 28.72 4.44
CA GLY A 127 4.02 29.81 5.35
C GLY A 127 3.16 29.35 6.52
N ILE A 128 2.34 28.31 6.33
CA ILE A 128 1.55 27.69 7.40
C ILE A 128 2.39 26.69 8.20
N THR A 129 3.09 25.82 7.49
CA THR A 129 3.84 24.69 8.07
C THR A 129 5.15 25.10 8.73
N ASN A 130 5.74 26.23 8.29
CA ASN A 130 7.05 26.74 8.70
C ASN A 130 8.22 25.77 8.39
N VAL A 131 8.03 24.89 7.39
CA VAL A 131 9.06 23.97 6.87
C VAL A 131 9.04 24.08 5.34
N PRO A 132 10.20 24.18 4.67
CA PRO A 132 10.25 24.21 3.21
C PRO A 132 9.70 22.93 2.57
N ALA A 133 9.07 23.05 1.40
CA ALA A 133 8.47 21.93 0.68
C ALA A 133 9.50 20.86 0.31
N GLU A 134 10.73 21.25 -0.05
CA GLU A 134 11.82 20.31 -0.33
C GLU A 134 12.28 19.53 0.91
N GLU A 135 12.24 20.16 2.10
CA GLU A 135 12.53 19.48 3.36
C GLU A 135 11.39 18.50 3.70
N ALA A 136 10.14 18.92 3.52
CA ALA A 136 8.97 18.06 3.69
C ALA A 136 8.96 16.88 2.70
N LYS A 137 9.41 17.09 1.45
CA LYS A 137 9.61 16.05 0.44
C LYS A 137 10.68 15.06 0.92
N THR A 138 11.79 15.54 1.45
CA THR A 138 12.85 14.69 2.03
C THR A 138 12.30 13.84 3.18
N MET A 139 11.53 14.43 4.09
CA MET A 139 10.85 13.70 5.18
C MET A 139 9.91 12.62 4.63
N MET A 140 9.06 12.97 3.65
CA MET A 140 8.12 12.06 3.00
C MET A 140 8.84 10.87 2.36
N MET A 141 9.85 11.13 1.54
CA MET A 141 10.64 10.08 0.90
C MET A 141 11.28 9.15 1.93
N LYS A 142 11.80 9.72 3.03
CA LYS A 142 12.38 8.96 4.13
C LYS A 142 11.35 8.05 4.81
N LEU A 143 10.12 8.50 5.01
CA LEU A 143 9.02 7.67 5.54
C LEU A 143 8.72 6.50 4.60
N VAL A 144 8.54 6.78 3.30
CA VAL A 144 8.22 5.77 2.27
C VAL A 144 9.30 4.71 2.19
N LYS A 145 10.57 5.10 1.98
CA LYS A 145 11.68 4.13 1.84
C LYS A 145 11.93 3.32 3.10
N SER A 146 11.71 3.91 4.28
CA SER A 146 11.87 3.20 5.56
C SER A 146 10.76 2.19 5.80
N LEU A 147 9.50 2.54 5.48
CA LEU A 147 8.40 1.59 5.51
C LEU A 147 8.61 0.45 4.52
N ALA A 148 9.02 0.77 3.28
CA ALA A 148 9.28 -0.23 2.26
C ALA A 148 10.38 -1.20 2.70
N LYS A 149 11.51 -0.69 3.21
CA LYS A 149 12.61 -1.50 3.75
C LYS A 149 12.16 -2.40 4.90
N ALA A 150 11.37 -1.87 5.85
CA ALA A 150 10.93 -2.61 7.03
C ALA A 150 9.82 -3.63 6.77
N HIS A 151 9.25 -3.67 5.56
CA HIS A 151 8.23 -4.64 5.19
C HIS A 151 8.81 -6.06 5.06
N LEU A 152 8.00 -7.08 5.34
CA LEU A 152 8.44 -8.48 5.37
C LEU A 152 8.88 -9.01 4.00
N ALA A 153 8.47 -8.34 2.92
CA ALA A 153 8.95 -8.63 1.57
C ALA A 153 10.43 -8.23 1.35
N ASN A 154 10.98 -7.39 2.22
CA ASN A 154 12.33 -6.84 2.12
C ASN A 154 13.21 -7.18 3.33
N THR A 155 12.62 -7.39 4.51
CA THR A 155 13.33 -7.68 5.76
C THR A 155 12.66 -8.82 6.50
N GLU A 156 13.44 -9.82 6.93
CA GLU A 156 12.94 -10.92 7.78
C GLU A 156 12.27 -10.37 9.05
N ASP A 157 11.14 -10.96 9.46
CA ASP A 157 10.32 -10.49 10.57
C ASP A 157 9.76 -9.06 10.46
N GLY A 158 9.79 -8.46 9.26
CA GLY A 158 9.20 -7.16 8.95
C GLY A 158 7.69 -7.08 9.17
N TRP A 159 7.12 -5.89 8.97
CA TRP A 159 5.66 -5.70 8.99
C TRP A 159 5.03 -6.20 7.68
N GLY A 160 3.75 -6.57 7.69
CA GLY A 160 3.03 -7.07 6.52
C GLY A 160 2.28 -8.36 6.82
N ALA A 161 1.57 -8.88 5.83
CA ALA A 161 0.78 -10.12 5.88
C ALA A 161 -0.19 -10.21 7.08
N GLN A 162 -0.64 -9.06 7.56
CA GLN A 162 -1.55 -8.93 8.69
C GLN A 162 -2.82 -8.15 8.32
N TRP A 163 -3.77 -8.13 9.24
CA TRP A 163 -4.98 -7.33 9.10
C TRP A 163 -4.62 -5.86 8.82
N GLN A 164 -5.30 -5.27 7.83
CA GLN A 164 -5.09 -3.92 7.25
C GLN A 164 -3.71 -3.61 6.62
N SER A 165 -2.73 -4.52 6.66
CA SER A 165 -1.41 -4.23 6.06
C SER A 165 -1.43 -3.93 4.56
N ALA A 166 -2.41 -4.46 3.84
CA ALA A 166 -2.63 -4.14 2.43
C ALA A 166 -2.95 -2.66 2.19
N PHE A 167 -3.71 -2.04 3.08
CA PHE A 167 -4.04 -0.61 3.00
C PHE A 167 -2.80 0.25 3.25
N TRP A 168 -1.98 -0.09 4.26
CA TRP A 168 -0.73 0.64 4.51
C TRP A 168 0.30 0.42 3.38
N ALA A 169 0.33 -0.76 2.77
CA ALA A 169 1.12 -1.02 1.57
C ALA A 169 0.62 -0.22 0.36
N ALA A 170 -0.69 -0.02 0.22
CA ALA A 170 -1.25 0.87 -0.79
C ALA A 170 -0.83 2.32 -0.54
N ASP A 171 -0.83 2.79 0.71
CA ASP A 171 -0.33 4.13 1.07
C ASP A 171 1.16 4.31 0.72
N VAL A 172 2.00 3.31 1.01
CA VAL A 172 3.43 3.28 0.62
C VAL A 172 3.60 3.28 -0.89
N GLY A 173 2.89 2.38 -1.59
CA GLY A 173 2.96 2.25 -3.04
C GLY A 173 2.47 3.49 -3.77
N PHE A 174 1.35 4.07 -3.33
CA PHE A 174 0.79 5.28 -3.91
C PHE A 174 1.72 6.49 -3.68
N SER A 175 2.22 6.68 -2.46
CA SER A 175 3.18 7.75 -2.16
C SER A 175 4.46 7.61 -2.98
N GLY A 176 4.98 6.37 -3.08
CA GLY A 176 6.14 6.04 -3.90
C GLY A 176 5.91 6.33 -5.39
N TRP A 177 4.73 5.98 -5.91
CA TRP A 177 4.36 6.20 -7.30
C TRP A 177 4.25 7.69 -7.68
N LEU A 178 3.74 8.54 -6.77
CA LEU A 178 3.67 10.00 -7.03
C LEU A 178 5.05 10.65 -7.23
N PHE A 179 6.09 10.08 -6.63
CA PHE A 179 7.47 10.57 -6.67
C PHE A 179 8.44 9.50 -7.19
N TRP A 180 7.98 8.62 -8.08
CA TRP A 180 8.71 7.41 -8.49
C TRP A 180 10.15 7.71 -8.94
N GLU A 181 10.31 8.74 -9.76
CA GLU A 181 11.62 9.17 -10.31
C GLU A 181 12.56 9.80 -9.28
N ASP A 182 12.06 10.16 -8.09
CA ASP A 182 12.89 10.71 -7.01
C ASP A 182 13.52 9.62 -6.13
N PHE A 183 13.00 8.38 -6.18
CA PHE A 183 13.59 7.25 -5.47
C PHE A 183 14.69 6.59 -6.31
N ASP A 184 15.76 6.13 -5.65
CA ASP A 184 16.76 5.31 -6.32
C ASP A 184 16.21 3.92 -6.68
N ALA A 185 16.94 3.19 -7.54
CA ALA A 185 16.52 1.89 -8.03
C ALA A 185 16.33 0.85 -6.90
N GLU A 186 17.07 0.95 -5.79
CA GLU A 186 16.96 0.01 -4.67
C GLU A 186 15.66 0.26 -3.89
N ASP A 187 15.34 1.53 -3.63
CA ASP A 187 14.12 1.92 -2.94
C ASP A 187 12.87 1.71 -3.82
N GLN A 188 12.95 1.96 -5.13
CA GLN A 188 11.93 1.58 -6.11
C GLN A 188 11.63 0.08 -6.05
N GLU A 189 12.67 -0.76 -6.05
CA GLU A 189 12.50 -2.22 -5.97
C GLU A 189 11.83 -2.64 -4.65
N ARG A 190 12.21 -2.02 -3.53
CA ARG A 190 11.58 -2.29 -2.23
C ARG A 190 10.11 -1.92 -2.22
N ILE A 191 9.75 -0.75 -2.73
CA ILE A 191 8.36 -0.28 -2.82
C ILE A 191 7.54 -1.25 -3.68
N LYS A 192 8.08 -1.64 -4.85
CA LYS A 192 7.44 -2.63 -5.73
C LYS A 192 7.18 -3.96 -5.01
N LYS A 193 8.17 -4.47 -4.27
CA LYS A 193 8.04 -5.72 -3.50
C LYS A 193 6.95 -5.64 -2.42
N VAL A 194 6.77 -4.49 -1.76
CA VAL A 194 5.68 -4.28 -0.79
C VAL A 194 4.32 -4.43 -1.46
N VAL A 195 4.10 -3.70 -2.56
CA VAL A 195 2.83 -3.73 -3.30
C VAL A 195 2.53 -5.12 -3.84
N VAL A 196 3.50 -5.75 -4.50
CA VAL A 196 3.35 -7.10 -5.06
C VAL A 196 3.05 -8.12 -3.98
N HIS A 197 3.74 -8.05 -2.83
CA HIS A 197 3.53 -8.99 -1.74
C HIS A 197 2.11 -8.92 -1.19
N GLU A 198 1.64 -7.72 -0.83
CA GLU A 198 0.29 -7.56 -0.26
C GLU A 198 -0.79 -7.85 -1.30
N ALA A 199 -0.64 -7.43 -2.55
CA ALA A 199 -1.60 -7.74 -3.61
C ALA A 199 -1.71 -9.25 -3.87
N ASN A 200 -0.56 -9.95 -3.93
CA ASN A 200 -0.54 -11.40 -4.16
C ASN A 200 -1.22 -12.20 -3.04
N ARG A 201 -1.28 -11.63 -1.82
CA ARG A 201 -1.96 -12.25 -0.68
C ARG A 201 -3.46 -12.46 -0.91
N PHE A 202 -4.07 -11.66 -1.81
CA PHE A 202 -5.51 -11.70 -2.08
C PHE A 202 -5.90 -12.40 -3.37
N ILE A 203 -4.96 -12.81 -4.23
CA ILE A 203 -5.26 -13.47 -5.52
C ILE A 203 -6.15 -14.72 -5.34
N SER A 204 -5.95 -15.45 -4.25
CA SER A 204 -6.73 -16.64 -3.91
C SER A 204 -7.51 -16.49 -2.60
N TYR A 205 -7.76 -15.25 -2.16
CA TYR A 205 -8.46 -15.01 -0.90
C TYR A 205 -9.97 -15.07 -1.10
N ASP A 206 -10.61 -16.00 -0.41
CA ASP A 206 -12.07 -16.09 -0.36
C ASP A 206 -12.62 -15.04 0.61
N VAL A 207 -13.21 -13.97 0.07
CA VAL A 207 -13.77 -12.88 0.89
C VAL A 207 -14.93 -13.41 1.74
N PRO A 208 -14.86 -13.31 3.09
CA PRO A 208 -15.88 -13.81 3.98
C PRO A 208 -17.08 -12.85 4.03
N TYR A 209 -18.05 -12.97 3.13
CA TYR A 209 -19.25 -12.13 3.19
C TYR A 209 -20.19 -12.54 4.34
N TYR A 210 -20.92 -11.58 4.90
CA TYR A 210 -21.92 -11.86 5.95
C TYR A 210 -23.07 -12.73 5.42
N MET A 211 -23.53 -12.45 4.21
CA MET A 211 -24.63 -13.15 3.55
C MET A 211 -24.29 -13.57 2.13
N ASP A 212 -24.92 -14.65 1.67
CA ASP A 212 -24.95 -15.00 0.24
C ASP A 212 -25.95 -14.13 -0.55
N LYS A 213 -25.95 -14.27 -1.88
CA LYS A 213 -26.87 -13.55 -2.79
C LYS A 213 -28.36 -13.84 -2.54
N LYS A 214 -28.69 -14.87 -1.75
CA LYS A 214 -30.06 -15.27 -1.40
C LYS A 214 -30.48 -14.77 -0.01
N GLY A 215 -29.59 -14.05 0.70
CA GLY A 215 -29.84 -13.52 2.04
C GLY A 215 -29.58 -14.53 3.16
N ASN A 216 -28.98 -15.68 2.88
CA ASN A 216 -28.60 -16.63 3.93
C ASN A 216 -27.32 -16.12 4.61
N ILE A 217 -27.30 -16.12 5.95
CA ILE A 217 -26.09 -15.80 6.72
C ILE A 217 -25.07 -16.92 6.50
N ILE A 218 -23.91 -16.60 5.92
CA ILE A 218 -22.81 -17.54 5.66
C ILE A 218 -21.60 -17.28 6.56
N PHE A 219 -21.48 -16.07 7.13
CA PHE A 219 -20.51 -15.72 8.15
C PHE A 219 -21.21 -14.83 9.19
N LYS A 220 -21.24 -15.24 10.46
CA LYS A 220 -21.95 -14.49 11.51
C LYS A 220 -20.99 -13.54 12.24
N GLY A 221 -21.37 -12.28 12.37
CA GLY A 221 -20.61 -11.27 13.12
C GLY A 221 -19.69 -10.45 12.22
N ASP A 222 -18.58 -9.99 12.78
CA ASP A 222 -17.59 -9.17 12.08
C ASP A 222 -16.81 -10.00 11.06
N THR A 223 -17.11 -9.78 9.79
CA THR A 223 -16.52 -10.51 8.66
C THR A 223 -15.09 -10.12 8.37
N LYS A 224 -14.66 -8.91 8.76
CA LYS A 224 -13.38 -8.33 8.31
C LYS A 224 -13.25 -8.26 6.78
N ALA A 225 -14.35 -8.32 6.04
CA ALA A 225 -14.33 -8.37 4.58
C ALA A 225 -13.91 -7.03 3.97
N GLU A 226 -14.34 -5.93 4.59
CA GLU A 226 -13.98 -4.55 4.25
C GLU A 226 -12.50 -4.22 4.49
N GLU A 227 -11.79 -5.06 5.26
CA GLU A 227 -10.39 -4.87 5.66
C GLU A 227 -9.44 -5.89 5.02
N ASN A 228 -9.99 -6.81 4.21
CA ASN A 228 -9.30 -7.89 3.50
C ASN A 228 -9.68 -7.94 2.00
N ALA A 229 -10.08 -6.82 1.42
CA ALA A 229 -10.49 -6.68 0.02
C ALA A 229 -9.55 -5.73 -0.74
#